data_AF-E5ATF1-F1
#
_entry.id   AF-E5ATF1-F1
#
_cell.length_a   1.000
_cell.length_b   1.000
_cell.length_c   1.000
_cell.angle_alpha   90.00
_cell.angle_beta   90.00
_cell.angle_gamma   90.00
#
_symmetry.space_group_name_H-M   'P 1'
#
loop_
_entity.id
_entity.type
_entity.pdbx_description
1 polymer ?
#
loop_
_entity_poly.entity_id
_entity_poly.type
_entity_poly.pdbx_seq_one_letter_code
_entity_poly.pdbx_strand_id
1 'polypeptide(L)'
;MARRPASRPAPHINGTFMEIGQYQPNHEGDGLRIGIVQSRFNEPVCNGLVDACVEELERLGVAGEDVLLVTVPGALEIALALQKLAESGQFDALIALGAVIRGETYHFELVSNESGAGISRIALDFGVPIANAVLTTENDEQAIARMTEKGRDAARVAVEMANLSSALDQLGQDDDEDEEDEAADEDRA
;
A
#
# COMPACT_ATOMS: atom_id res chain seq x y z
N MET A 1 -33.45 2.90 -15.42
CA MET A 1 -34.48 2.39 -14.48
C MET A 1 -33.91 1.20 -13.71
N ALA A 2 -32.98 1.45 -12.78
CA ALA A 2 -32.36 0.38 -12.00
C ALA A 2 -33.33 -0.06 -10.89
N ARG A 3 -33.73 -1.33 -10.90
CA ARG A 3 -34.62 -1.91 -9.89
C ARG A 3 -33.81 -2.20 -8.62
N ARG A 4 -34.07 -1.49 -7.52
CA ARG A 4 -33.66 -1.93 -6.18
C ARG A 4 -34.24 -3.32 -5.88
N PRO A 5 -33.50 -4.27 -5.31
CA PRO A 5 -34.05 -5.56 -4.93
C PRO A 5 -35.00 -5.43 -3.74
N ALA A 6 -36.07 -6.23 -3.78
CA ALA A 6 -37.20 -6.17 -2.85
C ALA A 6 -36.82 -6.55 -1.39
N SER A 7 -37.30 -5.76 -0.43
CA SER A 7 -37.14 -5.96 1.01
C SER A 7 -37.90 -7.20 1.52
N ARG A 8 -37.21 -8.13 2.19
CA ARG A 8 -37.83 -9.22 2.97
C ARG A 8 -38.24 -8.70 4.37
N PRO A 9 -39.35 -9.19 4.96
CA PRO A 9 -39.76 -8.78 6.30
C PRO A 9 -38.93 -9.52 7.38
N ALA A 10 -38.53 -8.79 8.41
CA ALA A 10 -37.68 -9.28 9.50
C ALA A 10 -38.46 -10.05 10.57
N PRO A 11 -37.86 -11.06 11.24
CA PRO A 11 -38.30 -11.52 12.55
C PRO A 11 -37.65 -10.69 13.65
N HIS A 12 -38.47 -10.25 14.62
CA HIS A 12 -38.07 -9.48 15.78
C HIS A 12 -37.16 -10.28 16.73
N ILE A 13 -35.99 -9.72 17.04
CA ILE A 13 -35.21 -10.00 18.26
C ILE A 13 -34.84 -8.67 18.93
N ASN A 14 -35.04 -8.61 20.24
CA ASN A 14 -34.87 -7.42 21.07
C ASN A 14 -33.37 -7.19 21.35
N GLY A 15 -32.77 -6.24 20.62
CA GLY A 15 -31.38 -5.81 20.76
C GLY A 15 -30.96 -5.08 19.50
N THR A 16 -31.04 -3.74 19.51
CA THR A 16 -30.63 -2.91 18.36
C THR A 16 -29.12 -3.00 18.19
N PHE A 17 -28.63 -3.97 17.42
CA PHE A 17 -27.27 -3.97 16.94
C PHE A 17 -27.16 -2.87 15.85
N MET A 18 -26.25 -1.92 16.07
CA MET A 18 -25.90 -0.93 15.06
C MET A 18 -25.24 -1.64 13.88
N GLU A 19 -25.79 -1.47 12.67
CA GLU A 19 -25.16 -1.91 11.44
C GLU A 19 -24.12 -0.86 11.03
N ILE A 20 -22.86 -1.27 10.90
CA ILE A 20 -21.74 -0.39 10.53
C ILE A 20 -21.34 -0.63 9.07
N GLY A 21 -21.04 0.45 8.34
CA GLY A 21 -20.46 0.35 7.00
C GLY A 21 -19.02 -0.19 7.08
N GLN A 22 -18.66 -1.09 6.15
CA GLN A 22 -17.36 -1.72 6.13
C GLN A 22 -16.87 -1.87 4.67
N TYR A 23 -15.65 -1.40 4.39
CA TYR A 23 -14.93 -1.76 3.18
C TYR A 23 -14.40 -3.19 3.29
N GLN A 24 -14.60 -3.98 2.23
CA GLN A 24 -13.99 -5.30 2.15
C GLN A 24 -12.60 -5.18 1.52
N PRO A 25 -11.60 -5.93 2.02
CA PRO A 25 -10.29 -6.02 1.39
C PRO A 25 -10.42 -6.38 -0.10
N ASN A 26 -9.72 -5.63 -0.95
CA ASN A 26 -9.66 -5.88 -2.38
C ASN A 26 -8.21 -6.14 -2.78
N HIS A 27 -7.94 -7.35 -3.27
CA HIS A 27 -6.60 -7.78 -3.68
C HIS A 27 -6.47 -7.93 -5.20
N GLU A 28 -7.38 -7.35 -5.98
CA GLU A 28 -7.26 -7.31 -7.44
C GLU A 28 -6.26 -6.22 -7.84
N GLY A 29 -5.20 -6.62 -8.54
CA GLY A 29 -4.10 -5.75 -8.97
C GLY A 29 -4.19 -5.27 -10.42
N ASP A 30 -5.21 -5.70 -11.16
CA ASP A 30 -5.39 -5.34 -12.57
C ASP A 30 -5.44 -3.81 -12.74
N GLY A 31 -4.52 -3.28 -13.55
CA GLY A 31 -4.44 -1.85 -13.85
C GLY A 31 -3.73 -0.99 -12.81
N LEU A 32 -3.25 -1.57 -11.70
CA LEU A 32 -2.45 -0.85 -10.72
C LEU A 32 -0.99 -0.70 -11.16
N ARG A 33 -0.42 0.47 -10.91
CA ARG A 33 1.01 0.78 -11.09
C ARG A 33 1.75 0.80 -9.78
N ILE A 34 2.76 -0.06 -9.67
CA ILE A 34 3.48 -0.31 -8.42
C ILE A 34 4.95 0.08 -8.55
N GLY A 35 5.39 1.00 -7.70
CA GLY A 35 6.79 1.39 -7.59
C GLY A 35 7.49 0.63 -6.46
N ILE A 36 8.60 -0.06 -6.74
CA ILE A 36 9.37 -0.81 -5.75
C ILE A 36 10.73 -0.14 -5.57
N VAL A 37 11.11 0.12 -4.32
CA VAL A 37 12.47 0.58 -3.96
C VAL A 37 13.15 -0.48 -3.10
N GLN A 38 14.26 -1.02 -3.59
CA GLN A 38 15.04 -2.05 -2.93
C GLN A 38 16.40 -1.51 -2.46
N SER A 39 16.77 -1.74 -1.19
CA SER A 39 18.17 -1.57 -0.75
C SER A 39 19.07 -2.73 -1.22
N ARG A 40 20.31 -2.43 -1.63
CA ARG A 40 21.28 -3.45 -2.05
C ARG A 40 22.11 -4.04 -0.90
N PHE A 41 22.17 -3.37 0.25
CA PHE A 41 22.82 -3.93 1.44
C PHE A 41 22.03 -5.12 1.99
N ASN A 42 22.70 -6.18 2.45
CA ASN A 42 22.09 -7.48 2.75
C ASN A 42 21.43 -8.14 1.53
N GLU A 43 22.16 -8.16 0.41
CA GLU A 43 21.68 -8.57 -0.92
C GLU A 43 20.92 -9.91 -0.96
N PRO A 44 21.37 -11.02 -0.33
CA PRO A 44 20.62 -12.28 -0.38
C PRO A 44 19.20 -12.16 0.20
N VAL A 45 19.06 -11.41 1.30
CA VAL A 45 17.76 -11.17 1.94
C VAL A 45 16.91 -10.23 1.09
N CYS A 46 17.51 -9.16 0.57
CA CYS A 46 16.79 -8.17 -0.23
C CYS A 46 16.32 -8.73 -1.58
N ASN A 47 17.10 -9.60 -2.21
CA ASN A 47 16.68 -10.29 -3.42
C ASN A 47 15.54 -11.27 -3.13
N GLY A 48 15.62 -12.02 -2.01
CA GLY A 48 14.51 -12.89 -1.59
C GLY A 48 13.23 -12.13 -1.27
N LEU A 49 13.32 -10.90 -0.73
CA LEU A 49 12.18 -10.00 -0.55
C LEU A 49 11.57 -9.61 -1.90
N VAL A 50 12.39 -9.19 -2.87
CA VAL A 50 11.94 -8.78 -4.22
C VAL A 50 11.30 -9.94 -4.95
N ASP A 51 11.95 -11.10 -4.99
CA ASP A 51 11.46 -12.28 -5.72
C ASP A 51 10.07 -12.67 -5.20
N ALA A 52 9.90 -12.74 -3.88
CA ALA A 52 8.63 -13.09 -3.25
C ALA A 52 7.56 -11.99 -3.41
N CYS A 53 7.97 -10.72 -3.45
CA CYS A 53 7.07 -9.59 -3.69
C CYS A 53 6.56 -9.58 -5.14
N VAL A 54 7.45 -9.74 -6.12
CA VAL A 54 7.09 -9.76 -7.55
C VAL A 54 6.24 -10.99 -7.89
N GLU A 55 6.59 -12.18 -7.38
CA GLU A 55 5.76 -13.39 -7.53
C GLU A 55 4.33 -13.15 -7.04
N GLU A 56 4.18 -12.47 -5.90
CA GLU A 56 2.88 -12.18 -5.33
C GLU A 56 2.13 -11.08 -6.08
N LEU A 57 2.79 -10.01 -6.55
CA LEU A 57 2.18 -8.99 -7.40
C LEU A 57 1.60 -9.61 -8.69
N GLU A 58 2.35 -10.49 -9.33
CA GLU A 58 1.88 -11.25 -10.51
C GLU A 58 0.67 -12.11 -10.15
N ARG A 59 0.70 -12.81 -9.00
CA ARG A 59 -0.43 -13.62 -8.51
C ARG A 59 -1.68 -12.78 -8.22
N LEU A 60 -1.52 -11.51 -7.88
CA LEU A 60 -2.60 -10.56 -7.64
C LEU A 60 -3.08 -9.86 -8.92
N GLY A 61 -2.46 -10.11 -10.08
CA GLY A 61 -2.89 -9.57 -11.38
C GLY A 61 -2.20 -8.27 -11.81
N VAL A 62 -1.19 -7.79 -11.08
CA VAL A 62 -0.41 -6.62 -11.51
C VAL A 62 0.43 -6.98 -12.74
N ALA A 63 0.26 -6.24 -13.83
CA ALA A 63 1.01 -6.46 -15.06
C ALA A 63 2.48 -6.08 -14.87
N GLY A 64 3.40 -6.90 -15.39
CA GLY A 64 4.85 -6.65 -15.21
C GLY A 64 5.34 -5.31 -15.80
N GLU A 65 4.65 -4.77 -16.81
CA GLU A 65 4.95 -3.45 -17.39
C GLU A 65 4.51 -2.27 -16.51
N ASP A 66 3.62 -2.51 -15.55
CA ASP A 66 3.15 -1.54 -14.56
C ASP A 66 3.95 -1.61 -13.24
N VAL A 67 4.99 -2.46 -13.18
CA VAL A 67 5.91 -2.55 -12.04
C VAL A 67 7.25 -1.89 -12.38
N LEU A 68 7.68 -0.91 -11.57
CA LEU A 68 9.00 -0.31 -11.67
C LEU A 68 9.85 -0.64 -10.44
N LEU A 69 10.95 -1.38 -10.63
CA LEU A 69 11.95 -1.62 -9.59
C LEU A 69 13.11 -0.63 -9.67
N VAL A 70 13.35 0.09 -8.58
CA VAL A 70 14.50 0.99 -8.37
C VAL A 70 15.36 0.45 -7.24
N THR A 71 16.70 0.50 -7.38
CA THR A 71 17.61 0.04 -6.33
C THR A 71 18.45 1.19 -5.74
N VAL A 72 18.64 1.15 -4.43
CA VAL A 72 19.43 2.14 -3.65
C VAL A 72 20.56 1.47 -2.86
N PRO A 73 21.60 2.20 -2.42
CA PRO A 73 22.72 1.60 -1.69
C PRO A 73 22.29 0.91 -0.38
N GLY A 74 21.57 1.60 0.50
CA GLY A 74 21.12 1.09 1.78
C GLY A 74 19.71 1.55 2.16
N ALA A 75 19.25 1.12 3.34
CA ALA A 75 17.89 1.41 3.81
C ALA A 75 17.61 2.90 4.05
N LEU A 76 18.63 3.70 4.38
CA LEU A 76 18.49 5.15 4.59
C LEU A 76 18.11 5.90 3.29
N GLU A 77 18.58 5.42 2.14
CA GLU A 77 18.30 6.06 0.86
C GLU A 77 16.92 5.69 0.29
N ILE A 78 16.22 4.71 0.88
CA ILE A 78 14.89 4.25 0.42
C ILE A 78 13.90 5.43 0.39
N ALA A 79 13.87 6.24 1.47
CA ALA A 79 12.93 7.35 1.58
C ALA A 79 13.09 8.39 0.46
N LEU A 80 14.33 8.70 0.06
CA LEU A 80 14.59 9.66 -1.03
C LEU A 80 14.10 9.12 -2.38
N ALA A 81 14.33 7.84 -2.67
CA ALA A 81 13.85 7.23 -3.91
C ALA A 81 12.32 7.13 -3.93
N LEU A 82 11.70 6.73 -2.83
CA LEU A 82 10.24 6.73 -2.69
C LEU A 82 9.65 8.12 -2.90
N GLN A 83 10.25 9.15 -2.31
CA GLN A 83 9.82 10.53 -2.52
C GLN A 83 9.81 10.89 -4.00
N LYS A 84 10.86 10.53 -4.76
CA LYS A 84 10.92 10.81 -6.20
C LYS A 84 9.86 10.06 -7.00
N LEU A 85 9.54 8.82 -6.61
CA LEU A 85 8.45 8.06 -7.22
C LEU A 85 7.09 8.67 -6.87
N ALA A 86 6.86 9.07 -5.62
CA ALA A 86 5.63 9.72 -5.17
C ALA A 86 5.41 11.07 -5.89
N GLU A 87 6.45 11.91 -5.98
CA GLU A 87 6.43 13.19 -6.71
C GLU A 87 6.07 13.05 -8.19
N SER A 88 6.29 11.88 -8.79
CA SER A 88 5.97 11.65 -10.21
C SER A 88 4.46 11.52 -10.46
N GLY A 89 3.67 11.14 -9.45
CA GLY A 89 2.24 10.87 -9.57
C GLY A 89 1.90 9.69 -10.49
N GLN A 90 2.83 8.78 -10.76
CA GLN A 90 2.65 7.69 -11.73
C GLN A 90 2.25 6.34 -11.11
N PHE A 91 2.19 6.24 -9.78
CA PHE A 91 2.02 4.98 -9.06
C PHE A 91 0.85 5.05 -8.09
N ASP A 92 0.06 3.98 -8.04
CA ASP A 92 -1.07 3.82 -7.12
C ASP A 92 -0.61 3.38 -5.72
N ALA A 93 0.51 2.66 -5.65
CA ALA A 93 1.18 2.34 -4.40
C ALA A 93 2.69 2.16 -4.60
N LEU A 94 3.43 2.32 -3.52
CA LEU A 94 4.86 2.09 -3.46
C LEU A 94 5.22 0.98 -2.46
N ILE A 95 6.38 0.36 -2.65
CA ILE A 95 6.89 -0.72 -1.80
C ILE A 95 8.34 -0.41 -1.42
N ALA A 96 8.62 -0.47 -0.12
CA ALA A 96 9.96 -0.32 0.44
C ALA A 96 10.51 -1.68 0.87
N LEU A 97 11.55 -2.17 0.17
CA LEU A 97 12.18 -3.45 0.44
C LEU A 97 13.62 -3.25 0.93
N GLY A 98 13.97 -3.89 2.04
CA GLY A 98 15.34 -3.86 2.54
C GLY A 98 15.55 -4.71 3.77
N ALA A 99 16.77 -4.75 4.27
CA ALA A 99 17.08 -5.42 5.52
C ALA A 99 18.15 -4.64 6.30
N VAL A 100 17.92 -4.50 7.60
CA VAL A 100 18.83 -3.93 8.59
C VAL A 100 19.01 -4.99 9.66
N ILE A 101 20.22 -5.53 9.75
CA ILE A 101 20.55 -6.65 10.65
C ILE A 101 21.45 -6.12 11.76
N ARG A 102 21.17 -6.46 13.02
CA ARG A 102 21.89 -5.92 14.17
C ARG A 102 23.38 -6.25 14.11
N GLY A 103 24.19 -5.21 14.26
CA GLY A 103 25.63 -5.29 14.45
C GLY A 103 26.04 -4.88 15.86
N GLU A 104 27.31 -4.51 16.03
CA GLU A 104 27.89 -4.23 17.36
C GLU A 104 27.64 -2.82 17.89
N THR A 105 27.14 -1.91 17.04
CA THR A 105 27.02 -0.48 17.37
C THR A 105 25.57 0.01 17.28
N TYR A 106 25.34 1.21 17.81
CA TYR A 106 24.06 1.91 17.74
C TYR A 106 23.59 2.21 16.30
N HIS A 107 24.43 2.00 15.29
CA HIS A 107 24.08 2.22 13.89
C HIS A 107 22.83 1.44 13.46
N PHE A 108 22.61 0.24 14.02
CA PHE A 108 21.38 -0.54 13.79
C PHE A 108 20.12 0.26 14.15
N GLU A 109 20.09 0.86 15.34
CA GLU A 109 18.93 1.62 15.83
C GLU A 109 18.70 2.86 14.97
N LEU A 110 19.78 3.56 14.62
CA LEU A 110 19.70 4.75 13.76
C LEU A 110 19.11 4.40 12.39
N VAL A 111 19.68 3.41 11.70
CA VAL A 111 19.23 3.04 10.35
C VAL A 111 17.82 2.49 10.36
N SER A 112 17.49 1.62 11.32
CA SER A 112 16.15 1.01 11.43
C SER A 112 15.08 2.06 11.67
N ASN A 113 15.30 2.96 12.64
CA ASN A 113 14.30 3.96 13.02
C ASN A 113 14.16 5.07 11.97
N GLU A 114 15.28 5.61 11.46
CA GLU A 114 15.23 6.72 10.50
C GLU A 114 14.72 6.29 9.12
N SER A 115 15.03 5.06 8.68
CA SER A 115 14.44 4.53 7.43
C SER A 115 12.92 4.35 7.56
N GLY A 116 12.45 3.74 8.65
CA GLY A 116 11.02 3.58 8.91
C GLY A 116 10.28 4.91 9.05
N ALA A 117 10.85 5.87 9.77
CA ALA A 117 10.28 7.21 9.92
C ALA A 117 10.21 7.96 8.58
N GLY A 118 11.28 7.88 7.78
CA GLY A 118 11.32 8.47 6.44
C GLY A 118 10.24 7.91 5.53
N ILE A 119 10.09 6.58 5.47
CA ILE A 119 9.07 5.90 4.66
C ILE A 119 7.66 6.35 5.07
N SER A 120 7.34 6.31 6.37
CA SER A 120 6.02 6.73 6.87
C SER A 120 5.72 8.20 6.57
N ARG A 121 6.73 9.07 6.66
CA ARG A 121 6.59 10.47 6.32
C ARG A 121 6.26 10.67 4.84
N ILE A 122 6.95 9.99 3.92
CA ILE A 122 6.65 10.11 2.49
C ILE A 122 5.22 9.65 2.20
N ALA A 123 4.77 8.54 2.80
CA ALA A 123 3.40 8.07 2.60
C ALA A 123 2.35 9.13 2.99
N LEU A 124 2.54 9.79 4.13
CA LEU A 124 1.63 10.82 4.64
C LEU A 124 1.74 12.15 3.89
N ASP A 125 2.97 12.61 3.60
CA ASP A 125 3.22 13.90 2.96
C ASP A 125 2.71 13.92 1.50
N PHE A 126 2.71 12.77 0.82
CA PHE A 126 2.32 12.65 -0.60
C PHE A 126 0.97 11.95 -0.81
N GLY A 127 0.35 11.41 0.24
CA GLY A 127 -0.93 10.71 0.13
C GLY A 127 -0.88 9.43 -0.70
N VAL A 128 0.30 8.80 -0.85
CA VAL A 128 0.47 7.54 -1.58
C VAL A 128 0.69 6.40 -0.59
N PRO A 129 -0.04 5.27 -0.71
CA PRO A 129 0.23 4.10 0.11
C PRO A 129 1.65 3.56 -0.08
N ILE A 130 2.35 3.29 1.02
CA ILE A 130 3.68 2.67 0.98
C ILE A 130 3.72 1.43 1.87
N ALA A 131 3.91 0.26 1.27
CA ALA A 131 4.14 -0.97 2.01
C ALA A 131 5.59 -1.02 2.53
N ASN A 132 5.77 -0.93 3.84
CA ASN A 132 7.09 -1.03 4.47
C ASN A 132 7.46 -2.48 4.80
N ALA A 133 8.42 -3.01 4.05
CA ALA A 133 9.02 -4.33 4.23
C ALA A 133 10.55 -4.27 4.39
N VAL A 134 11.04 -3.20 5.02
CA VAL A 134 12.40 -3.18 5.57
C VAL A 134 12.44 -4.07 6.81
N LEU A 135 13.11 -5.22 6.70
CA LEU A 135 13.32 -6.13 7.82
C LEU A 135 14.31 -5.54 8.82
N THR A 136 13.94 -5.52 10.10
CA THR A 136 14.83 -5.13 11.20
C THR A 136 15.00 -6.35 12.11
N THR A 137 16.14 -7.05 11.98
CA THR A 137 16.35 -8.35 12.64
C THR A 137 17.62 -8.38 13.48
N GLU A 138 17.64 -9.30 14.45
CA GLU A 138 18.78 -9.46 15.36
C GLU A 138 19.94 -10.25 14.73
N ASN A 139 19.66 -11.04 13.69
CA ASN A 139 20.65 -11.86 12.98
C ASN A 139 20.17 -12.25 11.57
N ASP A 140 21.08 -12.90 10.82
CA ASP A 140 20.85 -13.36 9.45
C ASP A 140 19.78 -14.45 9.38
N GLU A 141 19.74 -15.38 10.34
CA GLU A 141 18.76 -16.47 10.34
C GLU A 141 17.33 -15.95 10.42
N GLN A 142 17.09 -14.92 11.25
CA GLN A 142 15.80 -14.26 11.33
C GLN A 142 15.43 -13.56 10.02
N ALA A 143 16.40 -12.94 9.35
CA ALA A 143 16.18 -12.23 8.09
C ALA A 143 15.80 -13.21 6.98
N ILE A 144 16.56 -14.29 6.83
CA ILE A 144 16.30 -15.36 5.86
C ILE A 144 14.94 -16.01 6.11
N ALA A 145 14.60 -16.29 7.38
CA ALA A 145 13.31 -16.91 7.72
C ALA A 145 12.10 -16.02 7.42
N ARG A 146 12.27 -14.70 7.29
CA ARG A 146 11.19 -13.72 7.12
C ARG A 146 11.08 -13.15 5.71
N MET A 147 12.15 -13.16 4.92
CA MET A 147 12.20 -12.45 3.63
C MET A 147 11.07 -12.84 2.67
N THR A 148 10.70 -14.13 2.62
CA THR A 148 9.68 -14.61 1.69
C THR A 148 8.28 -14.17 2.10
N GLU A 149 7.87 -14.41 3.36
CA GLU A 149 6.55 -13.99 3.85
C GLU A 149 6.42 -12.47 3.83
N LYS A 150 7.46 -11.75 4.27
CA LYS A 150 7.43 -10.29 4.32
C LYS A 150 7.38 -9.65 2.92
N GLY A 151 8.03 -10.25 1.92
CA GLY A 151 7.93 -9.81 0.53
C GLY A 151 6.51 -9.97 -0.03
N ARG A 152 5.87 -11.12 0.22
CA ARG A 152 4.48 -11.38 -0.17
C ARG A 152 3.49 -10.43 0.52
N ASP A 153 3.68 -10.23 1.82
CA ASP A 153 2.86 -9.27 2.58
C ASP A 153 2.98 -7.86 2.00
N ALA A 154 4.18 -7.45 1.58
CA ALA A 154 4.40 -6.13 0.99
C ALA A 154 3.57 -5.93 -0.28
N ALA A 155 3.52 -6.94 -1.16
CA ALA A 155 2.70 -6.93 -2.37
C ALA A 155 1.20 -6.84 -2.04
N ARG A 156 0.71 -7.68 -1.11
CA ARG A 156 -0.70 -7.69 -0.69
C ARG A 156 -1.13 -6.35 -0.09
N VAL A 157 -0.29 -5.78 0.79
CA VAL A 157 -0.55 -4.47 1.41
C VAL A 157 -0.58 -3.37 0.36
N ALA A 158 0.35 -3.37 -0.61
CA ALA A 158 0.38 -2.35 -1.65
C ALA A 158 -0.88 -2.37 -2.51
N VAL A 159 -1.28 -3.55 -2.99
CA VAL A 159 -2.50 -3.71 -3.82
C VAL A 159 -3.76 -3.36 -3.01
N GLU A 160 -3.89 -3.87 -1.79
CA GLU A 160 -5.07 -3.59 -0.95
C GLU A 160 -5.18 -2.11 -0.61
N MET A 161 -4.07 -1.47 -0.25
CA MET A 161 -4.09 -0.05 0.11
C MET A 161 -4.26 0.87 -1.10
N ALA A 162 -3.77 0.50 -2.29
CA ALA A 162 -4.07 1.23 -3.53
C ALA A 162 -5.58 1.23 -3.81
N ASN A 163 -6.20 0.05 -3.75
CA ASN A 163 -7.65 -0.10 -3.92
C ASN A 163 -8.44 0.65 -2.85
N LEU A 164 -8.02 0.56 -1.58
CA LEU A 164 -8.67 1.29 -0.49
C LEU A 164 -8.54 2.80 -0.66
N SER A 165 -7.35 3.30 -1.02
CA SER A 165 -7.13 4.74 -1.25
C SER A 165 -8.07 5.26 -2.34
N SER A 166 -8.13 4.57 -3.48
CA SER A 166 -9.05 4.92 -4.57
C SER A 166 -10.52 4.91 -4.14
N ALA A 167 -10.93 3.92 -3.34
CA ALA A 167 -12.29 3.84 -2.84
C ALA A 167 -12.64 4.91 -1.80
N LEU A 168 -11.66 5.39 -1.02
CA LEU A 168 -11.84 6.49 -0.08
C LEU A 168 -11.84 7.85 -0.77
N ASP A 169 -11.05 8.02 -1.83
CA ASP A 169 -11.03 9.26 -2.63
C ASP A 169 -12.36 9.50 -3.35
N GLN A 170 -13.10 8.43 -3.67
CA GLN A 170 -14.44 8.49 -4.27
C GLN A 170 -15.53 8.93 -3.28
N LEU A 171 -15.37 8.68 -1.97
CA LEU A 171 -16.34 9.14 -0.97
C LEU A 171 -16.50 10.66 -0.94
N GLY A 172 -15.45 11.40 -1.30
CA GLY A 172 -15.48 12.85 -1.34
C GLY A 172 -16.02 13.44 -2.64
N GLN A 173 -16.29 12.61 -3.66
CA GLN A 173 -16.72 13.06 -5.00
C GLN A 173 -18.22 12.88 -5.21
N ASP A 174 -18.85 11.89 -4.55
CA ASP A 174 -20.30 11.65 -4.62
C ASP A 174 -21.13 12.84 -4.07
N ASP A 175 -20.56 13.68 -3.21
CA ASP A 175 -21.24 14.86 -2.65
C ASP A 175 -21.25 16.08 -3.61
N ASP A 176 -20.33 16.15 -4.58
CA ASP A 176 -20.20 17.30 -5.50
C ASP A 176 -21.10 17.17 -6.75
N GLU A 177 -21.39 15.94 -7.21
CA GLU A 177 -22.27 15.71 -8.37
C GLU A 177 -23.75 16.01 -8.05
N ASP A 178 -24.18 15.80 -6.80
CA ASP A 178 -25.55 16.11 -6.35
C ASP A 178 -25.81 17.62 -6.22
N GLU A 179 -24.79 18.45 -5.95
CA GLU A 179 -24.94 19.93 -5.86
C GLU A 179 -25.00 20.62 -7.25
N GLU A 180 -24.30 20.10 -8.27
CA GLU A 180 -24.35 20.66 -9.63
C GLU A 180 -25.71 20.39 -10.32
N ASP A 181 -26.34 19.26 -10.03
CA ASP A 181 -27.67 18.91 -10.56
C ASP A 181 -28.80 19.74 -9.91
N GLU A 182 -28.73 20.06 -8.61
CA GLU A 182 -29.70 20.95 -7.95
C GLU A 182 -29.59 22.41 -8.43
N ALA A 183 -28.37 22.92 -8.66
CA ALA A 183 -28.16 24.28 -9.17
C ALA A 183 -28.63 24.45 -10.63
N ALA A 184 -28.55 23.39 -11.45
CA ALA A 184 -29.00 23.41 -12.84
C ALA A 184 -30.54 23.39 -13.00
N ASP A 185 -31.26 22.84 -12.01
CA ASP A 185 -32.73 22.83 -11.97
C ASP A 185 -33.32 24.12 -11.38
N GLU A 186 -32.61 24.83 -10.48
CA GLU A 186 -33.04 26.15 -9.98
C GLU A 186 -32.95 27.26 -11.05
N ASP A 187 -31.98 27.20 -11.96
CA ASP A 187 -31.84 28.18 -13.07
C ASP A 187 -32.86 27.96 -14.22
N ARG A 188 -33.66 26.89 -14.13
CA ARG A 188 -34.73 26.56 -15.10
C ARG A 188 -36.15 26.77 -14.55
N ALA A 189 -36.29 27.26 -13.32
CA ALA A 189 -37.58 27.49 -12.65
C ALA A 189 -38.10 28.95 -12.75
#